data_AF-A0A662SEV3-F1
#
_entry.id   AF-A0A662SEV3-F1
#
_cell.length_a   1.000
_cell.length_b   1.000
_cell.length_c   1.000
_cell.angle_alpha   90.00
_cell.angle_beta   90.00
_cell.angle_gamma   90.00
#
_symmetry.space_group_name_H-M   'P 1'
#
loop_
_entity.id
_entity.type
_entity.pdbx_description
1 polymer ?
#
loop_
_entity_poly.entity_id
_entity_poly.type
_entity_poly.pdbx_seq_one_letter_code
_entity_poly.pdbx_strand_id
1 'polypeptide(L)' 'MAEIYVEPFRPGQEMLVAQIHNASFDEWARKLGEAYAYRKVMPQEVLDWSQKPSNTLWLAYLNGVPAGYI' A
#
# COMPACT_ATOMS: atom_id res chain seq x y z
N MET A 1 -20.77 6.20 14.92
CA MET A 1 -19.45 5.62 15.25
C MET A 1 -18.82 5.17 13.94
N ALA A 2 -17.51 5.34 13.78
CA ALA A 2 -16.83 4.81 12.59
C ALA A 2 -16.47 3.34 12.83
N GLU A 3 -16.72 2.49 11.85
CA GLU A 3 -16.32 1.09 11.86
C GLU A 3 -14.88 0.98 11.37
N ILE A 4 -14.02 0.31 12.14
CA ILE A 4 -12.62 0.08 11.79
C ILE A 4 -12.34 -1.40 11.91
N TYR A 5 -11.79 -2.00 10.85
CA TYR A 5 -11.32 -3.38 10.88
C TYR A 5 -10.08 -3.56 10.02
N VAL A 6 -9.38 -4.66 10.25
CA VAL A 6 -8.17 -5.04 9.53
C VAL A 6 -8.35 -6.46 9.01
N GLU A 7 -7.94 -6.72 7.78
CA GLU A 7 -7.90 -8.06 7.21
C GLU A 7 -6.55 -8.38 6.58
N PRO A 8 -6.17 -9.67 6.50
CA PRO A 8 -5.00 -10.09 5.75
C PRO A 8 -5.13 -9.68 4.28
N PHE A 9 -4.05 -9.21 3.69
CA PHE A 9 -3.95 -8.99 2.25
C PHE A 9 -4.23 -10.31 1.49
N ARG A 10 -4.93 -10.19 0.37
CA ARG A 10 -5.23 -11.29 -0.54
C ARG A 10 -4.67 -10.97 -1.93
N PRO A 11 -4.13 -11.98 -2.64
CA PRO A 11 -3.77 -11.82 -4.05
C PRO A 11 -4.92 -11.21 -4.85
N GLY A 12 -4.63 -10.21 -5.68
CA GLY A 12 -5.62 -9.40 -6.41
C GLY A 12 -5.91 -8.03 -5.79
N GLN A 13 -5.43 -7.75 -4.57
CA GLN A 13 -5.58 -6.44 -3.90
C GLN A 13 -4.36 -5.52 -4.11
N GLU A 14 -3.41 -5.87 -4.97
CA GLU A 14 -2.14 -5.16 -5.14
C GLU A 14 -2.34 -3.70 -5.55
N MET A 15 -3.29 -3.45 -6.45
CA MET A 15 -3.62 -2.11 -6.93
C MET A 15 -4.10 -1.20 -5.79
N LEU A 16 -4.84 -1.76 -4.84
CA LEU A 16 -5.34 -1.03 -3.68
C LEU A 16 -4.19 -0.54 -2.79
N VAL A 17 -3.28 -1.44 -2.44
CA VAL A 17 -2.09 -1.11 -1.64
C VAL A 17 -1.23 -0.08 -2.36
N ALA A 18 -0.99 -0.27 -3.67
CA ALA A 18 -0.22 0.67 -4.48
C ALA A 18 -0.87 2.07 -4.50
N GLN A 19 -2.20 2.15 -4.60
CA GLN A 19 -2.92 3.42 -4.54
C GLN A 19 -2.78 4.11 -3.19
N ILE A 20 -2.99 3.38 -2.08
CA ILE A 20 -2.84 3.91 -0.72
C ILE A 20 -1.41 4.40 -0.48
N HIS A 21 -0.42 3.60 -0.85
CA HIS A 21 0.99 3.96 -0.75
C HIS A 21 1.29 5.24 -1.55
N ASN A 22 0.95 5.24 -2.84
CA ASN A 22 1.27 6.36 -3.71
C ASN A 22 0.55 7.65 -3.33
N ALA A 23 -0.67 7.57 -2.78
CA ALA A 23 -1.36 8.73 -2.23
C ALA A 23 -0.66 9.28 -0.98
N SER A 24 -0.21 8.38 -0.10
CA SER A 24 0.48 8.75 1.16
C SER A 24 1.87 9.35 0.92
N PHE A 25 2.56 8.91 -0.14
CA PHE A 25 3.94 9.30 -0.44
C PHE A 25 4.08 10.15 -1.72
N ASP A 26 2.99 10.73 -2.25
CA ASP A 26 3.05 11.52 -3.51
C ASP A 26 4.02 12.72 -3.42
N GLU A 27 4.04 13.40 -2.27
CA GLU A 27 4.98 14.50 -2.03
C GLU A 27 6.44 14.02 -2.02
N TRP A 28 6.69 12.82 -1.49
CA TRP A 28 8.01 12.22 -1.42
C TRP A 28 8.49 11.80 -2.82
N ALA A 29 7.60 11.25 -3.64
CA ALA A 29 7.86 11.00 -5.07
C ALA A 29 8.26 12.25 -5.83
N ARG A 30 7.64 13.40 -5.53
CA ARG A 30 8.01 14.67 -6.16
C ARG A 30 9.33 15.24 -5.65
N LYS A 31 9.57 15.20 -4.34
CA LYS A 31 10.75 15.83 -3.71
C LYS A 31 12.02 14.98 -3.83
N LEU A 32 11.89 13.67 -3.71
CA LEU A 32 13.01 12.73 -3.63
C LEU A 32 13.20 11.91 -4.90
N GLY A 33 12.30 12.04 -5.88
CA GLY A 33 12.36 11.26 -7.11
C GLY A 33 13.66 11.46 -7.90
N GLU A 34 14.16 12.69 -7.97
CA GLU A 34 15.40 12.98 -8.70
C GLU A 34 16.64 12.51 -7.93
N ALA A 35 16.71 12.79 -6.63
CA ALA A 35 17.90 12.50 -5.82
C ALA A 35 18.03 11.03 -5.40
N TYR A 36 16.91 10.32 -5.24
CA TYR A 36 16.88 8.97 -4.66
C TYR A 36 16.15 7.95 -5.54
N ALA A 37 15.80 8.31 -6.77
CA ALA A 37 14.96 7.49 -7.65
C ALA A 37 13.65 7.03 -6.99
N TYR A 38 13.16 7.78 -5.99
CA TYR A 38 11.94 7.44 -5.28
C TYR A 38 10.74 7.69 -6.20
N ARG A 39 10.01 6.62 -6.51
CA ARG A 39 8.92 6.64 -7.50
C ARG A 39 7.67 5.97 -6.95
N LYS A 40 6.57 6.15 -7.68
CA LYS A 40 5.32 5.44 -7.43
C LYS A 40 5.56 3.93 -7.52
N VAL A 41 4.96 3.22 -6.57
CA VAL A 41 4.94 1.77 -6.47
C VAL A 41 3.90 1.23 -7.44
N MET A 42 4.28 0.19 -8.18
CA MET A 42 3.41 -0.54 -9.09
C MET A 42 2.77 -1.74 -8.38
N PRO A 43 1.58 -2.20 -8.82
CA PRO A 43 0.95 -3.39 -8.25
C PRO A 43 1.85 -4.64 -8.25
N GLN A 44 2.67 -4.82 -9.28
CA GLN A 44 3.63 -5.93 -9.34
C GLN A 44 4.63 -5.89 -8.18
N GLU A 45 5.07 -4.71 -7.76
CA GLU A 45 6.02 -4.58 -6.65
C GLU A 45 5.36 -4.96 -5.31
N VAL A 46 4.06 -4.65 -5.14
CA VAL A 46 3.28 -5.11 -3.98
C VAL A 46 3.16 -6.63 -3.97
N LEU A 47 2.93 -7.26 -5.14
CA LEU A 47 2.92 -8.71 -5.25
C LEU A 47 4.26 -9.29 -4.76
N ASP A 48 5.37 -8.73 -5.23
CA ASP A 48 6.72 -9.16 -4.83
C ASP A 48 6.96 -8.97 -3.31
N TRP A 49 6.35 -7.93 -2.70
CA TRP A 49 6.40 -7.75 -1.24
C TRP A 49 5.65 -8.86 -0.50
N SER A 50 4.48 -9.26 -1.00
CA SER A 50 3.63 -10.29 -0.38
C SER A 50 4.20 -11.69 -0.43
N GLN A 51 5.09 -11.97 -1.39
CA GLN A 51 5.69 -13.29 -1.59
C GLN A 51 6.89 -13.56 -0.68
N LYS A 52 7.41 -12.54 0.02
CA LYS A 52 8.55 -12.72 0.93
C LYS A 52 8.10 -13.48 2.19
N PRO A 53 8.78 -14.57 2.60
CA PRO A 53 8.34 -15.42 3.72
C PRO A 53 8.16 -14.70 5.06
N SER A 54 8.87 -13.59 5.27
CA SER A 54 8.81 -12.77 6.48
C SER A 54 7.78 -11.65 6.42
N ASN A 55 7.16 -11.41 5.26
CA ASN A 55 6.27 -10.28 5.06
C ASN A 55 4.83 -10.74 5.29
N THR A 56 4.11 -9.99 6.13
CA THR A 56 2.66 -10.14 6.27
C THR A 56 2.05 -8.79 5.96
N LEU A 57 1.31 -8.73 4.86
CA LEU A 57 0.59 -7.53 4.46
C LEU A 57 -0.83 -7.57 5.03
N TRP A 58 -1.28 -6.44 5.56
CA TRP A 58 -2.61 -6.23 6.09
C TRP A 58 -3.24 -4.98 5.49
N LEU A 59 -4.57 -4.98 5.37
CA LEU A 59 -5.35 -3.85 4.91
C LEU A 59 -6.25 -3.35 6.02
N ALA A 60 -6.20 -2.05 6.29
CA ALA A 60 -7.06 -1.38 7.25
C ALA A 60 -8.21 -0.67 6.51
N TYR A 61 -9.42 -0.83 7.03
CA TYR A 61 -10.64 -0.26 6.48
C TYR A 61 -11.29 0.68 7.49
N LEU A 62 -11.86 1.78 6.98
CA LEU A 62 -12.68 2.74 7.72
C LEU A 62 -14.05 2.82 7.03
N ASN A 63 -15.11 2.39 7.72
CA ASN A 63 -16.47 2.31 7.17
C ASN A 63 -16.53 1.54 5.83
N GLY A 64 -15.80 0.43 5.73
CA GLY A 64 -15.70 -0.39 4.51
C GLY A 64 -14.82 0.18 3.40
N VAL A 65 -14.23 1.37 3.58
CA VAL A 65 -13.30 1.98 2.62
C VAL A 65 -11.86 1.67 3.03
N PRO A 66 -11.01 1.16 2.12
CA PRO A 66 -9.59 1.01 2.36
C PRO A 66 -8.93 2.33 2.76
N ALA A 67 -8.28 2.35 3.92
CA ALA A 67 -7.72 3.54 4.53
C ALA A 67 -6.22 3.43 4.83
N GLY A 68 -5.68 2.21 4.87
CA GLY A 68 -4.27 1.98 5.18
C GLY A 68 -3.82 0.56 4.84
N TYR A 69 -2.50 0.35 4.89
CA TYR A 69 -1.90 -0.98 4.82
C TYR A 69 -0.71 -1.07 5.78
N ILE A 70 -0.37 -2.29 6.21
CA ILE A 70 0.76 -2.60 7.10
C ILE A 70 1.53 -3.76 6.50
#